data_AF-A0A2T7U891-F1
#
_entry.id   AF-A0A2T7U891-F1
#
_cell.length_a   1.000
_cell.length_b   1.000
_cell.length_c   1.000
_cell.angle_alpha   90.00
_cell.angle_beta   90.00
_cell.angle_gamma   90.00
#
_symmetry.space_group_name_H-M   'P 1'
#
loop_
_entity.id
_entity.type
_entity.pdbx_description
1 polymer ?
#
loop_
_entity_poly.entity_id
_entity_poly.type
_entity_poly.pdbx_seq_one_letter_code
_entity_poly.pdbx_strand_id
1 'polypeptide(L)' 'MLTAKQVRTRYGNVSDMALWRWLRDERLAFPQPIIINNRRYWKLSDLAQWEIARAAERAA' A
#
# COMPACT_ATOMS: atom_id res chain seq x y z
N MET A 1 10.04 7.20 -3.64
CA MET A 1 8.89 7.13 -2.73
C MET A 1 7.63 7.51 -3.49
N LEU A 2 6.50 6.87 -3.19
CA LEU A 2 5.19 7.13 -3.79
C LEU A 2 4.29 7.88 -2.80
N THR A 3 3.59 8.89 -3.28
CA THR A 3 2.57 9.60 -2.48
C THR A 3 1.29 8.77 -2.37
N ALA A 4 0.44 9.08 -1.38
CA ALA A 4 -0.88 8.46 -1.26
C ALA A 4 -1.69 8.51 -2.58
N LYS A 5 -1.63 9.62 -3.33
CA LYS A 5 -2.31 9.72 -4.63
C LYS A 5 -1.77 8.70 -5.64
N GLN A 6 -0.46 8.56 -5.75
CA GLN A 6 0.15 7.61 -6.69
C GLN A 6 -0.13 6.17 -6.31
N VAL A 7 -0.09 5.85 -5.01
CA VAL A 7 -0.46 4.51 -4.49
C VAL A 7 -1.91 4.19 -4.83
N ARG A 8 -2.83 5.15 -4.62
CA ARG A 8 -4.24 4.99 -4.99
C ARG A 8 -4.42 4.71 -6.47
N THR A 9 -3.75 5.49 -7.33
CA THR A 9 -3.80 5.28 -8.79
C THR A 9 -3.25 3.91 -9.19
N ARG A 10 -2.14 3.46 -8.59
CA ARG A 10 -1.50 2.16 -8.88
C ARG A 10 -2.46 0.98 -8.67
N TYR A 11 -3.26 1.02 -7.61
CA TYR A 11 -4.19 -0.07 -7.26
C TYR A 11 -5.62 0.12 -7.81
N GLY A 12 -5.79 0.87 -8.91
CA GLY A 12 -7.09 1.05 -9.58
C GLY A 12 -7.83 2.33 -9.19
N ASN A 13 -7.09 3.40 -8.87
CA ASN A 13 -7.64 4.70 -8.45
C ASN A 13 -8.56 4.62 -7.23
N VAL A 14 -8.17 3.83 -6.22
CA VAL A 14 -8.96 3.66 -5.00
C VAL A 14 -9.07 4.95 -4.18
N SER A 15 -10.11 5.05 -3.36
CA SER A 15 -10.31 6.18 -2.46
C SER A 15 -9.32 6.17 -1.29
N ASP A 16 -9.10 7.32 -0.67
CA ASP A 16 -8.21 7.43 0.50
C ASP A 16 -8.70 6.59 1.69
N MET A 17 -10.02 6.48 1.86
CA MET A 17 -10.65 5.59 2.82
C MET A 17 -10.32 4.11 2.60
N ALA A 18 -10.17 3.67 1.35
CA ALA A 18 -9.76 2.29 1.05
C ALA A 18 -8.32 2.05 1.53
N LEU A 19 -7.42 3.00 1.25
CA LEU A 19 -6.04 2.94 1.72
C LEU A 19 -5.98 2.95 3.26
N TRP A 20 -6.81 3.74 3.92
CA TRP A 20 -6.93 3.73 5.39
C TRP A 20 -7.42 2.39 5.93
N ARG A 21 -8.40 1.74 5.27
CA ARG A 21 -8.86 0.39 5.65
C ARG A 21 -7.75 -0.64 5.51
N TRP A 22 -6.99 -0.61 4.41
CA TRP A 22 -5.88 -1.53 4.19
C TRP A 22 -4.78 -1.39 5.25
N LEU A 23 -4.50 -0.17 5.70
CA LEU A 23 -3.54 0.07 6.78
C LEU A 23 -4.00 -0.46 8.14
N ARG A 24 -5.31 -0.66 8.33
CA ARG A 24 -5.89 -1.22 9.56
C ARG A 24 -6.19 -2.71 9.46
N ASP A 25 -6.13 -3.28 8.26
CA ASP A 25 -6.39 -4.68 8.03
C ASP A 25 -5.08 -5.47 8.17
N GLU A 26 -4.88 -6.06 9.35
CA GLU A 26 -3.71 -6.89 9.64
C GLU A 26 -3.62 -8.11 8.74
N ARG A 27 -4.75 -8.61 8.22
CA ARG A 27 -4.77 -9.75 7.29
C ARG A 27 -4.21 -9.35 5.92
N LEU A 28 -4.38 -8.10 5.52
CA LEU A 28 -3.84 -7.60 4.27
C LEU A 28 -2.32 -7.37 4.36
N ALA A 29 -1.78 -7.18 5.58
CA ALA A 29 -0.37 -6.89 5.85
C ALA A 29 0.20 -5.80 4.94
N PHE A 30 -0.60 -4.76 4.66
CA PHE A 30 -0.22 -3.71 3.71
C PHE A 30 0.95 -2.87 4.25
N PRO A 31 1.91 -2.44 3.40
CA PRO A 31 3.05 -1.65 3.87
C PRO A 31 2.65 -0.35 4.56
N GLN A 32 3.25 -0.12 5.73
CA GLN A 32 3.06 1.09 6.53
C GLN A 32 3.67 2.32 5.81
N PRO A 33 2.98 3.47 5.78
CA PRO A 33 3.53 4.69 5.20
C PRO A 33 4.60 5.31 6.10
N ILE A 34 5.52 6.00 5.47
CA ILE A 34 6.44 6.95 6.08
C ILE A 34 5.78 8.32 6.07
N ILE A 35 5.65 8.95 7.23
CA ILE A 35 5.06 10.29 7.36
C ILE A 35 6.16 11.32 7.27
N ILE A 36 6.07 12.22 6.28
CA ILE A 36 6.98 13.36 6.10
C ILE A 36 6.12 14.60 5.91
N ASN A 37 6.30 15.62 6.75
CA ASN A 37 5.49 16.85 6.71
C ASN A 37 3.98 16.59 6.66
N ASN A 38 3.49 15.71 7.53
CA ASN A 38 2.09 15.30 7.62
C ASN A 38 1.52 14.66 6.33
N ARG A 39 2.38 14.21 5.41
CA ARG A 39 2.01 13.50 4.18
C ARG A 39 2.52 12.07 4.23
N ARG A 40 1.70 11.14 3.73
CA ARG A 40 2.03 9.72 3.65
C ARG A 40 2.81 9.40 2.38
N TYR A 41 3.94 8.72 2.56
CA TYR A 41 4.80 8.22 1.51
C TYR A 41 5.03 6.73 1.67
N TRP A 42 5.13 6.00 0.56
CA TRP A 42 5.48 4.59 0.54
C TRP A 42 6.78 4.38 -0.21
N LYS A 43 7.60 3.42 0.24
CA LYS A 43 8.73 2.97 -0.57
C LYS A 43 8.19 2.05 -1.66
N LEU A 44 8.75 2.18 -2.85
CA LEU A 44 8.38 1.32 -3.98
C LEU A 44 8.77 -0.13 -3.69
N SER A 45 9.92 -0.34 -3.04
CA SER A 45 10.42 -1.66 -2.66
C SER A 45 9.45 -2.40 -1.73
N ASP A 46 8.93 -1.73 -0.70
CA ASP A 46 7.99 -2.34 0.25
C ASP A 46 6.67 -2.73 -0.44
N LEU A 47 6.16 -1.87 -1.34
CA LEU A 47 4.97 -2.17 -2.13
C LEU A 47 5.20 -3.35 -3.08
N ALA A 48 6.35 -3.40 -3.76
CA ALA A 48 6.70 -4.49 -4.66
C ALA A 48 6.87 -5.82 -3.91
N GLN A 49 7.51 -5.81 -2.74
CA GLN A 49 7.63 -7.00 -1.88
C GLN A 49 6.27 -7.52 -1.43
N TRP A 50 5.37 -6.62 -1.04
CA TRP A 50 4.00 -6.98 -0.67
C TRP A 50 3.22 -7.56 -1.86
N GLU A 51 3.34 -6.97 -3.05
CA GLU A 51 2.71 -7.47 -4.29
C GLU A 51 3.18 -8.90 -4.60
N ILE A 52 4.49 -9.17 -4.46
CA ILE A 52 5.07 -10.51 -4.66
C ILE A 52 4.55 -11.50 -3.62
N ALA A 53 4.53 -11.12 -2.34
CA ALA A 53 4.03 -11.98 -1.26
C ALA A 53 2.55 -12.36 -1.47
N ARG A 54 1.73 -11.41 -1.91
CA ARG A 54 0.30 -11.64 -2.21
C ARG A 54 0.09 -12.48 -3.46
N ALA A 55 0.92 -12.32 -4.48
CA ALA A 55 0.88 -13.16 -5.67
C ALA A 55 1.24 -14.62 -5.33
N ALA A 56 2.24 -14.83 -4.47
CA ALA A 56 2.62 -16.16 -3.98
C ALA A 56 1.49 -16.80 -3.15
N GLU A 57 0.86 -16.05 -2.25
CA GLU A 57 -0.30 -16.54 -1.46
C GLU A 57 -1.49 -16.92 -2.36
N ARG A 58 -1.72 -16.20 -3.45
CA ARG A 58 -2.80 -16.50 -4.40
C ARG A 58 -2.52 -17.69 -5.34
N ALA A 59 -1.25 -18.05 -5.53
CA ALA A 59 -0.84 -19.11 -6.45
C ALA A 59 -0.72 -20.49 -5.77
N ALA A 60 -0.90 -20.56 -4.45
CA ALA A 60 -0.89 -21.79 -3.64
C ALA A 60 -2.31 -22.26 -3.34
#